data_AF-A0A0T1WWV1-F1
#
_entry.id   AF-A0A0T1WWV1-F1
#
_cell.length_a   1.000
_cell.length_b   1.000
_cell.length_c   1.000
_cell.angle_alpha   90.00
_cell.angle_beta   90.00
_cell.angle_gamma   90.00
#
_symmetry.space_group_name_H-M   'P 1'
#
loop_
_entity.id
_entity.type
_entity.pdbx_description
1 polymer ?
#
loop_
_entity_poly.entity_id
_entity_poly.type
_entity_poly.pdbx_seq_one_letter_code
_entity_poly.pdbx_strand_id
1 'polypeptide(L)'
;MQVKPEDALSLSPLSEADRDIPHLAGLGATMRQVFAAHFMRDCPHVLEIGGHIRPITPYLTHRPLSVTSIDPKTEAYEADQLNGSPCQVRHIAKKFQEIDYRYQPGSYGLVLIGYSLKPFGRRDPLGDLLFSLIDNAATIVIEYAPELERAASQVPQILSRPSVAVRGRFDLHLHDPEIAGTPYAARRFYVLDTPHHG
;
A
#
# COMPACT_ATOMS: atom_id res chain seq x y z
N MET A 1 12.22 20.69 16.72
CA MET A 1 11.74 21.30 15.47
C MET A 1 10.29 20.87 15.28
N GLN A 2 9.33 21.74 15.59
CA GLN A 2 7.91 21.44 15.43
C GLN A 2 7.56 21.55 13.94
N VAL A 3 7.14 20.46 13.33
CA VAL A 3 6.57 20.46 11.98
C VAL A 3 5.21 21.15 12.08
N LYS A 4 5.00 22.20 11.30
CA LYS A 4 3.73 22.91 11.29
C LYS A 4 2.72 22.11 10.45
N PRO A 5 1.43 22.05 10.85
CA PRO A 5 0.41 21.26 10.13
C PRO A 5 0.21 21.68 8.66
N GLU A 6 0.59 22.92 8.33
CA GLU A 6 0.47 23.52 7.00
C GLU A 6 1.50 22.99 5.98
N ASP A 7 2.63 22.44 6.43
CA ASP A 7 3.66 21.87 5.55
C ASP A 7 3.29 20.44 5.07
N ALA A 8 2.36 19.76 5.77
CA ALA A 8 1.84 18.46 5.37
C ALA A 8 0.80 18.53 4.23
N LEU A 9 0.43 19.74 3.81
CA LEU A 9 -0.61 19.99 2.80
C LEU A 9 -0.05 20.41 1.42
N SER A 10 1.28 20.47 1.25
CA SER A 10 1.90 20.72 -0.06
C SER A 10 1.98 19.43 -0.90
N LEU A 11 0.83 18.84 -1.17
CA LEU A 11 0.66 17.94 -2.30
C LEU A 11 0.11 18.80 -3.44
N SER A 12 0.75 18.74 -4.61
CA SER A 12 0.27 19.40 -5.83
C SER A 12 -1.22 19.16 -6.02
N PRO A 13 -2.01 20.16 -6.45
CA PRO A 13 -3.45 19.99 -6.60
C PRO A 13 -3.74 18.87 -7.60
N LEU A 14 -4.49 17.85 -7.15
CA LEU A 14 -4.92 16.71 -7.95
C LEU A 14 -5.70 17.19 -9.18
N SER A 15 -5.46 16.54 -10.32
CA SER A 15 -6.20 16.78 -11.56
C SER A 15 -7.72 16.59 -11.36
N GLU A 16 -8.55 17.36 -12.06
CA GLU A 16 -10.02 17.32 -11.90
C GLU A 16 -10.66 15.95 -12.17
N ALA A 17 -10.01 15.11 -12.99
CA ALA A 17 -10.51 13.77 -13.32
C ALA A 17 -10.33 12.74 -12.18
N ASP A 18 -9.52 13.07 -11.17
CA ASP A 18 -9.17 12.19 -10.06
C ASP A 18 -9.90 12.54 -8.74
N ARG A 19 -10.79 13.54 -8.78
CA ARG A 19 -11.61 13.98 -7.65
C ARG A 19 -12.81 13.06 -7.34
N ASP A 20 -13.09 12.08 -8.20
CA ASP A 20 -14.41 11.44 -8.29
C ASP A 20 -14.57 10.07 -7.61
N ILE A 21 -13.67 9.71 -6.67
CA ILE A 21 -13.88 8.49 -5.86
C ILE A 21 -13.95 8.87 -4.38
N PRO A 22 -15.16 9.03 -3.81
CA PRO A 22 -15.38 9.50 -2.43
C PRO A 22 -14.55 8.76 -1.38
N HIS A 23 -14.46 7.43 -1.44
CA HIS A 23 -13.71 6.62 -0.46
C HIS A 23 -12.18 6.71 -0.58
N LEU A 24 -11.67 7.41 -1.60
CA LEU A 24 -10.26 7.74 -1.77
C LEU A 24 -9.96 9.21 -1.44
N ALA A 25 -10.98 9.97 -1.02
CA ALA A 25 -10.86 11.36 -0.61
C ALA A 25 -10.86 11.52 0.91
N GLY A 26 -10.56 12.74 1.36
CA GLY A 26 -10.69 13.14 2.76
C GLY A 26 -9.73 12.48 3.75
N LEU A 27 -9.99 12.73 5.04
CA LEU A 27 -9.18 12.26 6.16
C LEU A 27 -9.08 10.73 6.21
N GLY A 28 -10.17 10.03 5.89
CA GLY A 28 -10.21 8.57 5.92
C GLY A 28 -9.20 7.93 4.96
N ALA A 29 -9.10 8.45 3.74
CA ALA A 29 -8.10 8.01 2.78
C ALA A 29 -6.67 8.33 3.23
N THR A 30 -6.43 9.52 3.78
CA THR A 30 -5.11 9.91 4.31
C THR A 30 -4.67 9.02 5.48
N MET A 31 -5.57 8.74 6.44
CA MET A 31 -5.25 7.88 7.58
C MET A 31 -4.83 6.49 7.13
N ARG A 32 -5.46 5.95 6.08
CA ARG A 32 -5.08 4.63 5.54
C ARG A 32 -3.61 4.62 5.09
N GLN A 33 -3.17 5.67 4.41
CA GLN A 33 -1.78 5.79 3.94
C GLN A 33 -0.81 6.02 5.10
N VAL A 34 -1.18 6.85 6.08
CA VAL A 34 -0.37 7.07 7.29
C VAL A 34 -0.15 5.77 8.06
N PHE A 35 -1.20 4.96 8.26
CA PHE A 35 -1.07 3.67 8.93
C PHE A 35 -0.15 2.72 8.16
N ALA A 36 -0.32 2.61 6.85
CA ALA A 36 0.53 1.77 6.04
C ALA A 36 2.00 2.21 6.08
N ALA A 37 2.28 3.51 5.90
CA ALA A 37 3.62 4.08 5.98
C ALA A 37 4.28 3.85 7.35
N HIS A 38 3.53 3.99 8.45
CA HIS A 38 4.04 3.80 9.80
C HIS A 38 4.67 2.41 10.01
N PHE A 39 4.07 1.36 9.45
CA PHE A 39 4.58 -0.01 9.61
C PHE A 39 5.75 -0.34 8.68
N MET A 40 6.07 0.53 7.71
CA MET A 40 7.23 0.38 6.82
C MET A 40 8.51 1.01 7.38
N ARG A 41 8.46 1.65 8.56
CA ARG A 41 9.55 2.46 9.14
C ARG A 41 10.89 1.75 9.31
N ASP A 42 10.87 0.42 9.41
CA ASP A 42 12.05 -0.43 9.61
C ASP A 42 12.49 -1.13 8.30
N CYS A 43 11.78 -0.91 7.19
CA CYS A 43 12.06 -1.52 5.90
C CYS A 43 12.99 -0.63 5.06
N PRO A 44 14.16 -1.13 4.62
CA PRO A 44 15.08 -0.35 3.80
C PRO A 44 14.56 -0.17 2.37
N HIS A 45 13.75 -1.09 1.88
CA HIS A 45 13.05 -0.96 0.60
C HIS A 45 11.54 -1.03 0.84
N VAL A 46 10.78 -0.16 0.18
CA VAL A 46 9.32 -0.13 0.26
C VAL A 46 8.74 -0.44 -1.11
N LEU A 47 7.92 -1.48 -1.20
CA LEU A 47 7.14 -1.81 -2.37
C LEU A 47 5.66 -1.61 -2.06
N GLU A 48 4.98 -0.76 -2.83
CA GLU A 48 3.54 -0.56 -2.76
C GLU A 48 2.89 -1.05 -4.07
N ILE A 49 1.83 -1.85 -3.94
CA ILE A 49 0.98 -2.26 -5.06
C ILE A 49 -0.45 -1.79 -4.75
N GLY A 50 -1.03 -1.00 -5.66
CA GLY A 50 -2.39 -0.49 -5.51
C GLY A 50 -2.49 0.93 -4.91
N GLY A 51 -1.45 1.75 -5.05
CA GLY A 51 -1.42 3.13 -4.54
C GLY A 51 -2.42 4.08 -5.22
N HIS A 52 -3.05 3.68 -6.34
CA HIS A 52 -3.89 4.55 -7.17
C HIS A 52 -3.22 5.91 -7.41
N ILE A 53 -3.90 7.00 -7.06
CA ILE A 53 -3.40 8.40 -7.16
C ILE A 53 -2.80 8.90 -5.84
N ARG A 54 -2.78 8.08 -4.79
CA ARG A 54 -2.36 8.46 -3.44
C ARG A 54 -1.38 7.45 -2.87
N PRO A 55 -0.17 7.30 -3.43
CA PRO A 55 0.81 6.37 -2.90
C PRO A 55 1.17 6.70 -1.44
N ILE A 56 1.72 5.75 -0.68
CA ILE A 56 2.19 6.00 0.70
C ILE A 56 3.44 6.88 0.75
N THR A 57 4.11 7.09 -0.38
CA THR A 57 5.42 7.78 -0.49
C THR A 57 5.51 9.07 0.34
N PRO A 58 4.57 10.05 0.26
CA PRO A 58 4.66 11.29 1.04
C PRO A 58 4.44 11.12 2.54
N TYR A 59 3.96 9.95 2.99
CA TYR A 59 3.69 9.66 4.41
C TYR A 59 4.83 8.90 5.09
N LEU A 60 5.84 8.45 4.33
CA LEU A 60 7.01 7.78 4.89
C LEU A 60 7.86 8.78 5.66
N THR A 61 8.11 8.51 6.94
CA THR A 61 8.88 9.40 7.81
C THR A 61 10.31 8.92 8.04
N HIS A 62 10.63 7.68 7.68
CA HIS A 62 11.98 7.13 7.78
C HIS A 62 12.79 7.40 6.51
N ARG A 63 14.00 6.82 6.41
CA ARG A 63 14.93 7.02 5.30
C ARG A 63 15.15 5.70 4.55
N PRO A 64 14.16 5.23 3.76
CA PRO A 64 14.35 4.04 2.94
C PRO A 64 15.43 4.30 1.87
N LEU A 65 16.09 3.23 1.43
CA LEU A 65 16.98 3.22 0.28
C LEU A 65 16.20 3.30 -1.04
N SER A 66 15.00 2.72 -1.09
CA SER A 66 14.10 2.88 -2.23
C SER A 66 12.63 2.78 -1.88
N VAL A 67 11.81 3.44 -2.69
CA VAL A 67 10.34 3.38 -2.65
C VAL A 67 9.84 3.16 -4.07
N THR A 68 9.15 2.03 -4.29
CA THR A 68 8.52 1.72 -5.56
C THR A 68 7.01 1.62 -5.34
N SER A 69 6.23 2.48 -5.99
CA SER A 69 4.77 2.39 -6.02
C SER A 69 4.29 1.96 -7.41
N ILE A 70 3.39 0.99 -7.48
CA ILE A 70 2.94 0.40 -8.74
C ILE A 70 1.42 0.39 -8.78
N ASP A 71 0.86 1.11 -9.74
CA ASP A 71 -0.56 1.10 -10.04
C ASP A 71 -0.77 1.56 -11.49
N PRO A 72 -1.65 0.95 -12.30
CA PRO A 72 -1.94 1.43 -13.65
C PRO A 72 -2.43 2.89 -13.72
N LYS A 73 -2.92 3.44 -12.60
CA LYS A 73 -3.49 4.78 -12.48
C LYS A 73 -2.61 5.74 -11.69
N THR A 74 -1.45 5.32 -11.18
CA THR A 74 -0.52 6.29 -10.58
C THR A 74 0.09 7.16 -11.65
N GLU A 75 0.34 8.42 -11.33
CA GLU A 75 1.22 9.26 -12.14
C GLU A 75 2.64 8.68 -12.08
N ALA A 76 3.32 8.64 -13.23
CA ALA A 76 4.71 8.21 -13.27
C ALA A 76 5.60 9.29 -12.66
N TYR A 77 6.48 8.89 -11.75
CA TYR A 77 7.34 9.81 -11.00
C TYR A 77 8.66 9.14 -10.65
N GLU A 78 9.77 9.86 -10.74
CA GLU A 78 11.07 9.38 -10.29
C GLU A 78 11.82 10.50 -9.55
N ALA A 79 12.54 10.11 -8.49
CA ALA A 79 13.43 11.00 -7.76
C ALA A 79 14.55 10.22 -7.06
N ASP A 80 15.69 10.88 -6.84
CA ASP A 80 16.84 10.29 -6.14
C ASP A 80 16.86 10.63 -4.63
N GLN A 81 15.84 11.32 -4.15
CA GLN A 81 15.69 11.68 -2.74
C GLN A 81 14.24 11.59 -2.27
N LEU A 82 14.08 11.31 -0.98
CA LEU A 82 12.82 11.41 -0.24
C LEU A 82 13.07 12.16 1.07
N ASN A 83 12.29 13.21 1.32
CA ASN A 83 12.41 14.04 2.54
C ASN A 83 13.86 14.54 2.80
N GLY A 84 14.57 14.93 1.74
CA GLY A 84 15.95 15.42 1.80
C GLY A 84 17.03 14.36 2.09
N SER A 85 16.67 13.08 2.06
CA SER A 85 17.61 11.96 2.21
C SER A 85 17.72 11.16 0.90
N PRO A 86 18.91 10.60 0.57
CA PRO A 86 19.07 9.73 -0.59
C PRO A 86 18.08 8.57 -0.56
N CYS A 87 17.30 8.41 -1.63
CA CYS A 87 16.29 7.37 -1.79
C CYS A 87 15.89 7.27 -3.25
N GLN A 88 15.97 6.07 -3.85
CA GLN A 88 15.43 5.86 -5.19
C GLN A 88 13.90 5.75 -5.12
N VAL A 89 13.18 6.80 -5.50
CA VAL A 89 11.73 6.84 -5.57
C VAL A 89 11.28 6.59 -7.00
N ARG A 90 10.33 5.67 -7.19
CA ARG A 90 9.73 5.34 -8.50
C ARG A 90 8.24 5.06 -8.35
N HIS A 91 7.41 5.81 -9.07
CA HIS A 91 6.00 5.49 -9.26
C HIS A 91 5.83 5.00 -10.70
N ILE A 92 5.30 3.79 -10.85
CA ILE A 92 5.26 3.09 -12.12
C ILE A 92 3.81 2.85 -12.52
N ALA A 93 3.39 3.52 -13.59
CA ALA A 93 2.05 3.44 -14.18
C ALA A 93 1.82 2.13 -14.97
N LYS A 94 1.90 0.98 -14.28
CA LYS A 94 1.76 -0.37 -14.88
C LYS A 94 1.03 -1.32 -13.94
N LYS A 95 0.62 -2.48 -14.45
CA LYS A 95 0.17 -3.57 -13.59
C LYS A 95 1.38 -4.23 -12.94
N PHE A 96 1.25 -4.64 -11.69
CA PHE A 96 2.35 -5.24 -10.93
C PHE A 96 2.89 -6.52 -11.58
N GLN A 97 2.08 -7.24 -12.36
CA GLN A 97 2.49 -8.44 -13.10
C GLN A 97 3.41 -8.16 -14.30
N GLU A 98 3.59 -6.89 -14.68
CA GLU A 98 4.43 -6.46 -15.81
C GLU A 98 5.81 -5.96 -15.37
N ILE A 99 6.14 -6.11 -14.08
CA ILE A 99 7.34 -5.57 -13.46
C ILE A 99 8.24 -6.70 -12.98
N ASP A 100 9.54 -6.56 -13.24
CA ASP A 100 10.56 -7.42 -12.66
C ASP A 100 11.00 -6.88 -11.29
N TYR A 101 10.81 -7.69 -10.26
CA TYR A 101 11.20 -7.37 -8.89
C TYR A 101 12.56 -7.97 -8.57
N ARG A 102 13.47 -7.16 -8.03
CA ARG A 102 14.83 -7.57 -7.66
C ARG A 102 15.14 -7.17 -6.21
N TYR A 103 14.38 -7.74 -5.29
CA TYR A 103 14.62 -7.59 -3.85
C TYR A 103 15.25 -8.86 -3.28
N GLN A 104 16.13 -8.71 -2.29
CA GLN A 104 16.57 -9.86 -1.50
C GLN A 104 15.43 -10.26 -0.55
N PRO A 105 15.24 -11.56 -0.28
CA PRO A 105 14.31 -12.01 0.76
C PRO A 105 14.56 -11.29 2.08
N GLY A 106 13.50 -10.82 2.73
CA GLY A 106 13.57 -10.06 3.98
C GLY A 106 14.09 -8.63 3.85
N SER A 107 14.41 -8.13 2.65
CA SER A 107 14.99 -6.78 2.49
C SER A 107 13.96 -5.67 2.25
N TYR A 108 12.67 -5.98 2.15
CA TYR A 108 11.66 -4.99 1.78
C TYR A 108 10.36 -5.17 2.55
N GLY A 109 9.63 -4.08 2.68
CA GLY A 109 8.25 -4.07 3.10
C GLY A 109 7.31 -4.06 1.89
N LEU A 110 6.17 -4.74 2.02
CA LEU A 110 5.12 -4.80 0.99
C LEU A 110 3.85 -4.13 1.51
N VAL A 111 3.31 -3.19 0.75
CA VAL A 111 2.03 -2.54 1.05
C VAL A 111 1.02 -2.86 -0.04
N LEU A 112 -0.13 -3.38 0.37
CA LEU A 112 -1.31 -3.64 -0.43
C LEU A 112 -2.47 -2.80 0.12
N ILE A 113 -2.66 -1.60 -0.44
CA ILE A 113 -3.71 -0.69 0.01
C ILE A 113 -4.91 -0.67 -0.93
N GLY A 114 -6.12 -0.65 -0.39
CA GLY A 114 -7.34 -0.82 -1.18
C GLY A 114 -7.40 -2.18 -1.89
N TYR A 115 -6.79 -3.21 -1.31
CA TYR A 115 -6.58 -4.51 -1.93
C TYR A 115 -7.89 -5.10 -2.43
N SER A 116 -7.98 -5.31 -3.75
CA SER A 116 -9.13 -5.93 -4.44
C SER A 116 -8.74 -6.38 -5.85
N LEU A 117 -7.77 -7.29 -5.94
CA LEU A 117 -7.17 -7.67 -7.22
C LEU A 117 -8.14 -8.43 -8.12
N LYS A 118 -8.38 -7.90 -9.32
CA LYS A 118 -9.07 -8.61 -10.40
C LYS A 118 -8.12 -9.61 -11.07
N PRO A 119 -8.64 -10.73 -11.61
CA PRO A 119 -7.85 -11.61 -12.47
C PRO A 119 -7.18 -10.84 -13.62
N PHE A 120 -5.96 -11.23 -13.98
CA PHE A 120 -5.24 -10.66 -15.11
C PHE A 120 -5.32 -11.60 -16.31
N GLY A 121 -6.31 -11.39 -17.18
CA GLY A 121 -6.61 -12.32 -18.27
C GLY A 121 -7.07 -13.67 -17.72
N ARG A 122 -6.34 -14.75 -18.06
CA ARG A 122 -6.57 -16.11 -17.53
C ARG A 122 -5.77 -16.43 -16.26
N ARG A 123 -4.95 -15.51 -15.76
CA ARG A 123 -4.09 -15.75 -14.59
C ARG A 123 -4.85 -15.50 -13.29
N ASP A 124 -4.60 -16.36 -12.30
CA ASP A 124 -5.09 -16.20 -10.93
C ASP A 124 -4.69 -14.81 -10.38
N PRO A 125 -5.62 -14.02 -9.82
CA PRO A 125 -5.32 -12.73 -9.22
C PRO A 125 -4.24 -12.76 -8.13
N LEU A 126 -4.14 -13.85 -7.36
CA LEU A 126 -3.06 -14.02 -6.38
C LEU A 126 -1.81 -14.53 -7.11
N GLY A 127 -1.84 -15.75 -7.63
CA GLY A 127 -0.76 -16.32 -8.44
C GLY A 127 0.61 -16.39 -7.75
N ASP A 128 1.56 -17.07 -8.41
CA ASP A 128 2.88 -17.32 -7.82
C ASP A 128 3.68 -16.03 -7.59
N LEU A 129 3.46 -15.01 -8.42
CA LEU A 129 4.19 -13.75 -8.30
C LEU A 129 3.84 -12.99 -7.02
N LEU A 130 2.55 -12.76 -6.73
CA LEU A 130 2.16 -12.03 -5.52
C LEU A 130 2.51 -12.85 -4.27
N PHE A 131 2.32 -14.17 -4.31
CA PHE A 131 2.69 -15.02 -3.20
C PHE A 131 4.20 -15.04 -2.95
N SER A 132 5.02 -15.04 -4.00
CA SER A 132 6.47 -14.89 -3.87
C SER A 132 6.84 -13.53 -3.26
N LEU A 133 6.16 -12.45 -3.67
CA LEU A 133 6.39 -11.13 -3.05
C LEU A 133 6.00 -11.13 -1.57
N ILE A 134 4.88 -11.74 -1.23
CA ILE A 134 4.42 -11.87 0.16
C ILE A 134 5.42 -12.68 0.99
N ASP A 135 5.81 -13.87 0.54
CA ASP A 135 6.71 -14.76 1.29
C ASP A 135 8.08 -14.16 1.58
N ASN A 136 8.55 -13.30 0.67
CA ASN A 136 9.90 -12.73 0.74
C ASN A 136 9.92 -11.31 1.34
N ALA A 137 8.78 -10.70 1.66
CA ALA A 137 8.73 -9.37 2.29
C ALA A 137 8.87 -9.46 3.80
N ALA A 138 9.74 -8.66 4.43
CA ALA A 138 9.94 -8.66 5.88
C ALA A 138 8.70 -8.23 6.67
N THR A 139 8.01 -7.20 6.18
CA THR A 139 6.74 -6.71 6.75
C THR A 139 5.75 -6.51 5.63
N ILE A 140 4.51 -6.93 5.85
CA ILE A 140 3.42 -6.77 4.89
C ILE A 140 2.30 -5.98 5.56
N VAL A 141 1.79 -4.96 4.87
CA VAL A 141 0.54 -4.28 5.24
C VAL A 141 -0.50 -4.59 4.19
N ILE A 142 -1.63 -5.14 4.62
CA ILE A 142 -2.80 -5.35 3.77
C ILE A 142 -3.94 -4.52 4.31
N GLU A 143 -4.55 -3.72 3.43
CA GLU A 143 -5.70 -2.91 3.74
C GLU A 143 -6.78 -3.16 2.70
N TYR A 144 -7.98 -3.51 3.15
CA TYR A 144 -9.12 -3.73 2.26
C TYR A 144 -10.45 -3.39 2.92
N ALA A 145 -11.48 -3.20 2.10
CA ALA A 145 -12.87 -3.12 2.55
C ALA A 145 -13.42 -4.55 2.76
N PRO A 146 -13.77 -4.96 4.00
CA PRO A 146 -14.16 -6.33 4.31
C PRO A 146 -15.51 -6.74 3.73
N GLU A 147 -16.36 -5.76 3.40
CA GLU A 147 -17.66 -5.98 2.76
C GLU A 147 -17.55 -6.20 1.23
N LEU A 148 -16.36 -6.04 0.64
CA LEU A 148 -16.12 -6.37 -0.76
C LEU A 148 -15.73 -7.84 -0.89
N GLU A 149 -16.63 -8.65 -1.45
CA GLU A 149 -16.48 -10.11 -1.63
C GLU A 149 -15.12 -10.52 -2.23
N ARG A 150 -14.65 -9.79 -3.23
CA ARG A 150 -13.38 -10.08 -3.90
C ARG A 150 -12.20 -10.04 -2.93
N ALA A 151 -12.10 -9.00 -2.12
CA ALA A 151 -11.03 -8.86 -1.16
C ALA A 151 -11.22 -9.85 0.00
N ALA A 152 -12.46 -9.98 0.47
CA ALA A 152 -12.84 -10.87 1.56
C ALA A 152 -12.54 -12.35 1.28
N SER A 153 -12.61 -12.78 0.02
CA SER A 153 -12.29 -14.15 -0.41
C SER A 153 -10.80 -14.40 -0.67
N GLN A 154 -10.02 -13.36 -0.96
CA GLN A 154 -8.60 -13.47 -1.29
C GLN A 154 -7.69 -13.30 -0.06
N VAL A 155 -7.99 -12.34 0.81
CA VAL A 155 -7.16 -12.05 2.00
C VAL A 155 -6.97 -13.28 2.90
N PRO A 156 -7.99 -14.13 3.16
CA PRO A 156 -7.79 -15.37 3.93
C PRO A 156 -6.72 -16.29 3.36
N GLN A 157 -6.55 -16.34 2.04
CA GLN A 157 -5.54 -17.17 1.38
C GLN A 157 -4.11 -16.65 1.62
N ILE A 158 -3.96 -15.33 1.77
CA ILE A 158 -2.70 -14.70 2.17
C ILE A 158 -2.41 -14.99 3.65
N LEU A 159 -3.43 -14.85 4.50
CA LEU A 159 -3.29 -15.07 5.95
C LEU A 159 -3.04 -16.53 6.32
N SER A 160 -3.47 -17.48 5.48
CA SER A 160 -3.24 -18.91 5.70
C SER A 160 -1.87 -19.39 5.23
N ARG A 161 -1.02 -18.51 4.68
CA ARG A 161 0.31 -18.90 4.22
C ARG A 161 1.19 -19.29 5.40
N PRO A 162 1.93 -20.41 5.33
CA PRO A 162 2.77 -20.89 6.43
C PRO A 162 3.97 -19.98 6.72
N SER A 163 4.38 -19.19 5.72
CA SER A 163 5.45 -18.20 5.77
C SER A 163 5.05 -16.90 6.45
N VAL A 164 3.78 -16.72 6.85
CA VAL A 164 3.26 -15.44 7.28
C VAL A 164 2.66 -15.55 8.68
N ALA A 165 3.01 -14.59 9.55
CA ALA A 165 2.46 -14.46 10.89
C ALA A 165 1.73 -13.11 11.03
N VAL A 166 0.54 -13.13 11.62
CA VAL A 166 -0.20 -11.89 11.91
C VAL A 166 0.44 -11.21 13.12
N ARG A 167 1.10 -10.07 12.90
CA ARG A 167 1.58 -9.19 13.98
C ARG A 167 0.45 -8.37 14.58
N GLY A 168 -0.48 -7.91 13.75
CA GLY A 168 -1.59 -7.08 14.20
C GLY A 168 -2.75 -7.02 13.22
N ARG A 169 -3.94 -6.75 13.75
CA ARG A 169 -5.17 -6.51 12.99
C ARG A 169 -5.92 -5.33 13.58
N PHE A 170 -6.35 -4.40 12.73
CA PHE A 170 -7.09 -3.21 13.14
C PHE A 170 -8.24 -2.96 12.18
N ASP A 171 -9.38 -2.54 12.72
CA ASP A 171 -10.54 -2.14 11.93
C ASP A 171 -10.70 -0.62 12.05
N LEU A 172 -10.92 0.03 10.91
CA LEU A 172 -11.21 1.46 10.83
C LEU A 172 -12.58 1.66 10.21
N HIS A 173 -13.37 2.52 10.84
CA HIS A 173 -14.62 2.99 10.28
C HIS A 173 -14.45 4.45 9.85
N LEU A 174 -14.63 4.71 8.56
CA LEU A 174 -14.50 6.04 7.97
C LEU A 174 -15.83 6.76 8.13
N HIS A 175 -15.87 7.73 9.05
CA HIS A 175 -17.02 8.60 9.26
C HIS A 175 -17.09 9.69 8.18
N ASP A 176 -17.48 9.29 6.98
CA ASP A 176 -17.62 10.15 5.82
C ASP A 176 -19.06 10.01 5.27
N PRO A 177 -19.84 11.10 5.23
CA PRO A 177 -21.22 11.08 4.74
C PRO A 177 -21.38 10.54 3.32
N GLU A 178 -20.40 10.73 2.43
CA GLU A 178 -20.51 10.33 1.02
C GLU A 178 -20.43 8.80 0.83
N ILE A 179 -19.81 8.10 1.77
CA ILE A 179 -19.64 6.65 1.74
C ILE A 179 -20.35 5.94 2.89
N ALA A 180 -21.11 6.69 3.69
CA ALA A 180 -21.89 6.16 4.79
C ALA A 180 -22.85 5.07 4.30
N GLY A 181 -22.84 3.91 4.96
CA GLY A 181 -23.65 2.76 4.58
C GLY A 181 -23.19 2.03 3.31
N THR A 182 -22.03 2.38 2.75
CA THR A 182 -21.40 1.63 1.66
C THR A 182 -20.32 0.68 2.18
N PRO A 183 -19.97 -0.38 1.42
CA PRO A 183 -18.86 -1.28 1.76
C PRO A 183 -17.51 -0.60 2.01
N TYR A 184 -17.32 0.62 1.53
CA TYR A 184 -16.06 1.35 1.63
C TYR A 184 -15.86 2.07 2.96
N ALA A 185 -16.91 2.23 3.77
CA ALA A 185 -16.83 2.87 5.09
C ALA A 185 -16.05 2.02 6.10
N ALA A 186 -16.14 0.69 6.00
CA ALA A 186 -15.34 -0.22 6.82
C ALA A 186 -14.02 -0.56 6.10
N ARG A 187 -12.90 -0.43 6.81
CA ARG A 187 -11.57 -0.82 6.35
C ARG A 187 -10.94 -1.77 7.37
N ARG A 188 -10.28 -2.82 6.89
CA ARG A 188 -9.53 -3.75 7.73
C ARG A 188 -8.07 -3.74 7.33
N PHE A 189 -7.22 -3.60 8.33
CA PHE A 189 -5.78 -3.70 8.22
C PHE A 189 -5.29 -5.01 8.80
N TYR A 190 -4.37 -5.64 8.08
CA TYR A 190 -3.47 -6.66 8.61
C TYR A 190 -2.04 -6.17 8.49
N VAL A 191 -1.30 -6.33 9.58
CA VAL A 191 0.15 -6.17 9.61
C VAL A 191 0.73 -7.55 9.85
N LEU A 192 1.53 -8.01 8.91
CA LEU A 192 2.07 -9.35 8.88
C LEU A 192 3.59 -9.27 8.87
N ASP A 193 4.22 -10.25 9.49
CA ASP A 193 5.65 -10.48 9.39
C ASP A 193 5.88 -11.84 8.74
N THR A 194 6.98 -11.97 8.01
CA THR A 194 7.49 -13.28 7.58
C THR A 194 8.73 -13.60 8.41
N PRO A 195 8.83 -14.79 9.02
CA PRO A 195 10.00 -15.17 9.79
C PRO A 195 11.16 -15.46 8.83
N HIS A 196 11.93 -14.43 8.51
CA HIS A 196 13.24 -14.62 7.87
C HIS A 196 14.26 -14.89 8.97
N HIS A 197 14.68 -16.15 9.07
CA HIS A 197 15.88 -16.51 9.82
C HIS A 197 17.07 -15.93 9.06
N GLY A 198 17.53 -14.76 9.49
CA GLY A 198 18.84 -14.23 9.12
C GLY A 198 19.97 -15.14 9.60
#